data_AF-A0A965F9D1-F1
#
_entry.id   AF-A0A965F9D1-F1
#
_cell.length_a   1.000
_cell.length_b   1.000
_cell.length_c   1.000
_cell.angle_alpha   90.00
_cell.angle_beta   90.00
_cell.angle_gamma   90.00
#
_symmetry.space_group_name_H-M   'P 1'
#
loop_
_entity.id
_entity.type
_entity.pdbx_description
1 polymer ?
#
loop_
_entity_poly.entity_id
_entity_poly.type
_entity_poly.pdbx_seq_one_letter_code
_entity_poly.pdbx_strand_id
1 'polypeptide(L)'
;VDMRLRPSGSKGPVAVSLGAFQRYQAEDAWSWERMALTRARVVAGPPALARRIGAAIRAALGNPEKAKTAIADALAMRLRMLRELPGDGPWDVKLSPGGLVEVEFIAQALQLHHAPRHPEVLAPTTRLALGNLAKIGALTAEEAQGLIAAERLWRGISGILRLTLGPWREDKLPEPAASAVLRVAAPLCASPPVDLPGLRAQMEASAALVRGVFEARLGRLDQGNRT
;
A
#
# COMPACT_ATOMS: atom_id res chain seq x y z
N VAL A 1 20.77 3.40 1.67
CA VAL A 1 19.72 3.93 2.57
C VAL A 1 19.01 5.05 1.83
N ASP A 2 17.67 5.04 1.76
CA ASP A 2 16.88 6.11 1.12
C ASP A 2 16.30 7.03 2.20
N MET A 3 16.68 8.31 2.18
CA MET A 3 16.27 9.32 3.17
C MET A 3 15.27 10.34 2.61
N ARG A 4 14.70 10.11 1.42
CA ARG A 4 13.88 11.11 0.71
C ARG A 4 12.51 11.38 1.34
N LEU A 5 12.04 10.53 2.25
CA LEU A 5 10.77 10.67 2.96
C LEU A 5 10.85 11.45 4.29
N ARG A 6 12.02 12.02 4.63
CA ARG A 6 12.15 12.89 5.80
C ARG A 6 11.48 14.25 5.55
N PRO A 7 11.15 15.03 6.61
CA PRO A 7 10.62 16.38 6.44
C PRO A 7 11.44 17.23 5.47
N SER A 8 10.76 17.90 4.53
CA SER A 8 11.37 18.70 3.45
C SER A 8 12.23 17.90 2.45
N GLY A 9 12.11 16.57 2.44
CA GLY A 9 12.73 15.68 1.46
C GLY A 9 14.26 15.82 1.40
N SER A 10 14.82 15.87 0.18
CA SER A 10 16.27 16.01 -0.04
C SER A 10 16.85 17.35 0.44
N LYS A 11 16.01 18.38 0.59
CA LYS A 11 16.41 19.73 1.01
C LYS A 11 16.40 19.92 2.52
N GLY A 12 15.76 19.01 3.27
CA GLY A 12 15.71 19.05 4.73
C GLY A 12 16.97 18.47 5.40
N PRO A 13 17.21 18.81 6.68
CA PRO A 13 18.29 18.22 7.46
C PRO A 13 18.11 16.70 7.59
N VAL A 14 19.21 15.97 7.82
CA VAL A 14 19.19 14.50 7.95
C VAL A 14 18.39 14.05 9.18
N ALA A 15 18.37 14.87 10.23
CA ALA A 15 17.59 14.65 11.44
C ALA A 15 16.88 15.94 11.85
N VAL A 16 15.70 15.80 12.43
CA VAL A 16 14.90 16.90 12.97
C VAL A 16 14.57 16.63 14.43
N SER A 17 14.35 17.69 15.20
CA SER A 17 13.80 17.55 16.55
C SER A 17 12.36 17.02 16.49
N LEU A 18 11.90 16.38 17.57
CA LEU A 18 10.51 15.89 17.64
C LEU A 18 9.49 17.01 17.47
N GLY A 19 9.76 18.19 18.04
CA GLY A 19 8.89 19.36 17.87
C GLY A 19 8.83 19.87 16.43
N ALA A 20 9.97 19.86 15.72
CA ALA A 20 9.99 20.20 14.30
C ALA A 20 9.23 19.17 13.45
N PHE A 21 9.36 17.88 13.74
CA PHE A 21 8.57 16.83 13.09
C PHE A 21 7.05 17.04 13.31
N GLN A 22 6.63 17.34 14.54
CA GLN A 22 5.22 17.57 14.86
C GLN A 22 4.64 18.77 14.10
N ARG A 23 5.36 19.90 14.07
CA ARG A 23 4.94 21.09 13.31
C ARG A 23 4.84 20.81 11.81
N TYR A 24 5.86 20.20 11.22
CA TYR A 24 5.85 19.83 9.81
C TYR A 24 4.66 18.95 9.45
N GLN A 25 4.37 17.93 10.26
CA GLN A 25 3.22 17.04 10.00
C GLN A 25 1.88 17.75 10.15
N ALA A 26 1.77 18.71 11.08
CA ALA A 26 0.57 19.51 11.29
C ALA A 26 0.32 20.51 10.17
N GLU A 27 1.37 21.18 9.69
CA GLU A 27 1.28 22.35 8.81
C GLU A 27 1.59 21.98 7.36
N ASP A 28 2.80 21.50 7.09
CA ASP A 28 3.34 21.40 5.72
C ASP A 28 3.12 20.06 5.02
N ALA A 29 2.95 18.97 5.78
CA ALA A 29 2.98 17.63 5.21
C ALA A 29 1.82 17.37 4.24
N TRP A 30 2.19 16.91 3.05
CA TRP A 30 1.30 16.58 1.96
C TRP A 30 0.58 15.25 2.23
N SER A 31 -0.57 15.04 1.61
CA SER A 31 -1.37 13.83 1.83
C SER A 31 -0.62 12.53 1.49
N TRP A 32 0.23 12.55 0.47
CA TRP A 32 1.08 11.40 0.14
C TRP A 32 2.15 11.12 1.22
N GLU A 33 2.69 12.16 1.87
CA GLU A 33 3.64 11.99 2.99
C GLU A 33 2.94 11.37 4.20
N ARG A 34 1.69 11.79 4.45
CA ARG A 34 0.84 11.20 5.50
C ARG A 34 0.51 9.74 5.19
N MET A 35 0.21 9.41 3.94
CA MET A 35 0.01 8.03 3.52
C MET A 35 1.27 7.19 3.76
N ALA A 36 2.45 7.69 3.40
CA ALA A 36 3.71 7.03 3.72
C ALA A 36 3.94 6.88 5.23
N LEU A 37 3.57 7.90 6.02
CA LEU A 37 3.71 7.92 7.47
C LEU A 37 2.89 6.82 8.18
N THR A 38 1.81 6.33 7.58
CA THR A 38 1.02 5.20 8.14
C THR A 38 1.88 3.95 8.39
N ARG A 39 2.95 3.76 7.61
CA ARG A 39 3.88 2.63 7.73
C ARG A 39 5.05 2.90 8.67
N ALA A 40 5.16 4.11 9.22
CA ALA A 40 6.26 4.48 10.08
C ALA A 40 6.20 3.73 11.41
N ARG A 41 7.36 3.22 11.84
CA ARG A 41 7.56 2.62 13.16
C ARG A 41 8.95 2.95 13.66
N VAL A 42 9.09 3.04 14.97
CA VAL A 42 10.41 3.19 15.59
C VAL A 42 11.11 1.83 15.50
N VAL A 43 12.31 1.82 14.92
CA VAL A 43 13.11 0.60 14.72
C VAL A 43 14.25 0.46 15.72
N ALA A 44 14.73 1.58 16.27
CA ALA A 44 15.81 1.62 17.24
C ALA A 44 15.71 2.91 18.08
N GLY A 45 16.24 2.87 19.31
CA GLY A 45 16.35 4.02 20.21
C GLY A 45 15.81 3.75 21.62
N PRO A 46 16.01 4.69 22.56
CA PRO A 46 15.55 4.53 23.93
C PRO A 46 14.03 4.34 24.02
N PRO A 47 13.51 3.45 24.88
CA PRO A 47 12.07 3.16 24.96
C PRO A 47 11.19 4.40 25.22
N ALA A 48 11.68 5.34 26.04
CA ALA A 48 10.96 6.59 26.31
C ALA A 48 10.84 7.48 25.06
N LEU A 49 11.90 7.57 24.26
CA LEU A 49 11.88 8.32 22.99
C LEU A 49 10.98 7.61 21.97
N ALA A 50 11.06 6.28 21.88
CA ALA A 50 10.22 5.50 20.98
C ALA A 50 8.72 5.72 21.24
N ARG A 51 8.30 5.75 22.51
CA ARG A 51 6.91 6.07 22.90
C ARG A 51 6.48 7.47 22.46
N ARG A 52 7.34 8.47 22.66
CA ARG A 52 7.08 9.87 22.27
C ARG A 52 6.94 10.03 20.75
N ILE A 53 7.82 9.39 19.98
CA ILE A 53 7.74 9.38 18.51
C ILE A 53 6.47 8.66 18.05
N GLY A 54 6.16 7.50 18.63
CA GLY A 54 4.92 6.76 18.31
C GLY A 54 3.65 7.57 18.59
N ALA A 55 3.63 8.33 19.69
CA ALA A 55 2.53 9.23 20.00
C ALA A 55 2.42 10.38 18.99
N ALA A 56 3.54 10.98 18.59
CA ALA A 56 3.57 12.04 17.58
C ALA A 56 3.08 11.56 16.20
N ILE A 57 3.48 10.35 15.79
CA ILE A 57 2.99 9.72 14.55
C ILE A 57 1.47 9.51 14.61
N ARG A 58 0.96 8.92 15.70
CA ARG A 58 -0.50 8.71 15.85
C ARG A 58 -1.28 10.03 15.85
N ALA A 59 -0.78 11.06 16.52
CA ALA A 59 -1.39 12.39 16.51
C ALA A 59 -1.43 13.00 15.11
N ALA A 60 -0.33 12.88 14.34
CA ALA A 60 -0.27 13.36 12.96
C ALA A 60 -1.29 12.64 12.05
N LEU A 61 -1.35 11.30 12.14
CA LEU A 61 -2.26 10.47 11.34
C LEU A 61 -3.74 10.70 11.71
N GLY A 62 -4.04 10.96 12.99
CA GLY A 62 -5.38 11.22 13.51
C GLY A 62 -5.89 12.66 13.37
N ASN A 63 -5.22 13.53 12.61
CA ASN A 63 -5.64 14.92 12.42
C ASN A 63 -6.99 14.99 11.65
N PRO A 64 -8.08 15.54 12.25
CA PRO A 64 -9.42 15.55 11.64
C PRO A 64 -9.53 16.39 10.36
N GLU A 65 -8.85 17.54 10.29
CA GLU A 65 -8.92 18.43 9.12
C GLU A 65 -8.27 17.78 7.91
N LYS A 66 -7.08 17.21 8.09
CA LYS A 66 -6.36 16.51 7.02
C LYS A 66 -7.00 15.16 6.65
N ALA A 67 -7.86 14.58 7.49
CA ALA A 67 -8.60 13.36 7.17
C ALA A 67 -9.69 13.58 6.10
N LYS A 68 -10.20 14.82 5.95
CA LYS A 68 -11.27 15.16 5.01
C LYS A 68 -10.87 14.95 3.55
N THR A 69 -9.60 15.15 3.21
CA THR A 69 -9.11 15.04 1.82
C THR A 69 -8.41 13.71 1.53
N ALA A 70 -8.17 12.86 2.53
CA ALA A 70 -7.33 11.67 2.42
C ALA A 70 -7.74 10.71 1.28
N ILE A 71 -9.05 10.50 1.10
CA ILE A 71 -9.58 9.64 0.03
C ILE A 71 -9.37 10.28 -1.35
N ALA A 72 -9.76 11.55 -1.51
CA ALA A 72 -9.65 12.27 -2.77
C ALA A 72 -8.19 12.39 -3.23
N ASP A 73 -7.28 12.65 -2.29
CA ASP A 73 -5.85 12.78 -2.57
C ASP A 73 -5.23 11.44 -2.98
N ALA A 74 -5.64 10.33 -2.33
CA ALA A 74 -5.19 8.99 -2.70
C ALA A 74 -5.67 8.60 -4.12
N LEU A 75 -6.92 8.92 -4.45
CA LEU A 75 -7.47 8.71 -5.79
C LEU A 75 -6.70 9.52 -6.85
N ALA A 76 -6.53 10.83 -6.61
CA ALA A 76 -5.81 11.72 -7.52
C ALA A 76 -4.36 11.27 -7.74
N MET A 77 -3.69 10.84 -6.66
CA MET A 77 -2.34 10.28 -6.75
C MET A 77 -2.31 8.97 -7.55
N ARG A 78 -3.28 8.07 -7.37
CA ARG A 78 -3.30 6.81 -8.14
C ARG A 78 -3.53 7.07 -9.63
N LEU A 79 -4.45 7.98 -9.98
CA LEU A 79 -4.67 8.42 -11.36
C LEU A 79 -3.40 8.99 -11.99
N ARG A 80 -2.64 9.80 -11.24
CA ARG A 80 -1.35 10.30 -11.69
C ARG A 80 -0.33 9.18 -11.92
N MET A 81 -0.20 8.25 -10.97
CA MET A 81 0.71 7.11 -11.10
C MET A 81 0.37 6.22 -12.29
N LEU A 82 -0.90 5.99 -12.59
CA LEU A 82 -1.32 5.21 -13.78
C LEU A 82 -0.84 5.85 -15.09
N ARG A 83 -0.74 7.18 -15.14
CA ARG A 83 -0.27 7.92 -16.33
C ARG A 83 1.26 8.01 -16.41
N GLU A 84 1.92 8.25 -15.29
CA GLU A 84 3.35 8.57 -15.25
C GLU A 84 4.25 7.35 -14.97
N LEU A 85 3.71 6.30 -14.36
CA LEU A 85 4.44 5.11 -13.91
C LEU A 85 3.61 3.84 -14.19
N PRO A 86 3.33 3.52 -15.47
CA PRO A 86 2.59 2.32 -15.84
C PRO A 86 3.36 1.06 -15.41
N GLY A 87 2.64 -0.06 -15.29
CA GLY A 87 3.24 -1.36 -14.97
C GLY A 87 4.27 -1.78 -16.02
N ASP A 88 5.39 -2.34 -15.54
CA ASP A 88 6.52 -2.74 -16.38
C ASP A 88 6.48 -4.24 -16.70
N GLY A 89 5.54 -4.61 -17.58
CA GLY A 89 5.36 -5.98 -18.06
C GLY A 89 4.34 -6.82 -17.27
N PRO A 90 4.08 -8.06 -17.73
CA PRO A 90 2.96 -8.88 -17.26
C PRO A 90 3.13 -9.43 -15.84
N TRP A 91 4.37 -9.38 -15.32
CA TRP A 91 4.70 -9.82 -13.96
C TRP A 91 4.88 -8.65 -12.98
N ASP A 92 4.60 -7.41 -13.40
CA ASP A 92 4.57 -6.27 -12.49
C ASP A 92 3.30 -6.28 -11.63
N VAL A 93 3.33 -7.08 -10.57
CA VAL A 93 2.26 -7.17 -9.57
C VAL A 93 2.19 -5.95 -8.64
N LYS A 94 3.09 -4.97 -8.79
CA LYS A 94 3.14 -3.80 -7.91
C LYS A 94 2.37 -2.63 -8.51
N LEU A 95 2.70 -2.22 -9.73
CA LEU A 95 2.19 -1.01 -10.35
C LEU A 95 0.97 -1.25 -11.24
N SER A 96 0.75 -2.50 -11.66
CA SER A 96 -0.40 -2.87 -12.49
C SER A 96 -1.74 -2.54 -11.82
N PRO A 97 -2.81 -2.32 -12.62
CA PRO A 97 -4.17 -2.24 -12.10
C PRO A 97 -4.52 -3.41 -11.16
N GLY A 98 -5.09 -3.12 -9.99
CA GLY A 98 -5.36 -4.14 -8.96
C GLY A 98 -4.12 -4.67 -8.23
N GLY A 99 -2.94 -4.14 -8.53
CA GLY A 99 -1.68 -4.56 -7.94
C GLY A 99 -1.47 -4.05 -6.51
N LEU A 100 -0.28 -4.32 -5.98
CA LEU A 100 0.10 -4.03 -4.59
C LEU A 100 -0.10 -2.56 -4.19
N VAL A 101 0.16 -1.61 -5.10
CA VAL A 101 -0.01 -0.18 -4.82
C VAL A 101 -1.46 0.15 -4.46
N GLU A 102 -2.44 -0.44 -5.13
CA GLU A 102 -3.86 -0.17 -4.84
C GLU A 102 -4.29 -0.75 -3.49
N VAL A 103 -3.79 -1.94 -3.13
CA VAL A 103 -4.00 -2.50 -1.78
C VAL A 103 -3.41 -1.59 -0.71
N GLU A 104 -2.19 -1.10 -0.93
CA GLU A 104 -1.53 -0.18 0.00
C GLU A 104 -2.29 1.16 0.10
N PHE A 105 -2.79 1.68 -1.01
CA PHE A 105 -3.57 2.92 -1.03
C PHE A 105 -4.91 2.79 -0.29
N ILE A 106 -5.65 1.69 -0.50
CA ILE A 106 -6.88 1.42 0.24
C ILE A 106 -6.60 1.46 1.74
N ALA A 107 -5.61 0.69 2.21
CA ALA A 107 -5.27 0.64 3.63
C ALA A 107 -4.81 2.00 4.17
N GLN A 108 -4.02 2.77 3.41
CA GLN A 108 -3.48 4.06 3.83
C GLN A 108 -4.56 5.14 3.90
N ALA A 109 -5.36 5.27 2.85
CA ALA A 109 -6.40 6.29 2.74
C ALA A 109 -7.49 6.07 3.79
N LEU A 110 -7.97 4.83 3.95
CA LEU A 110 -8.99 4.51 4.94
C LEU A 110 -8.48 4.67 6.37
N GLN A 111 -7.22 4.31 6.67
CA GLN A 111 -6.63 4.62 7.97
C GLN A 111 -6.65 6.12 8.26
N LEU A 112 -6.18 6.95 7.31
CA LEU A 112 -6.16 8.41 7.49
C LEU A 112 -7.56 9.00 7.64
N HIS A 113 -8.53 8.46 6.90
CA HIS A 113 -9.92 8.92 6.95
C HIS A 113 -10.59 8.59 8.28
N HIS A 114 -10.39 7.38 8.81
CA HIS A 114 -11.08 6.90 10.01
C HIS A 114 -10.33 7.16 11.33
N ALA A 115 -9.00 7.32 11.31
CA ALA A 115 -8.18 7.48 12.51
C ALA A 115 -8.60 8.61 13.48
N PRO A 116 -9.17 9.76 13.05
CA PRO A 116 -9.66 10.77 13.99
C PRO A 116 -10.76 10.27 14.94
N ARG A 117 -11.56 9.30 14.51
CA ARG A 117 -12.66 8.70 15.30
C ARG A 117 -12.33 7.29 15.80
N HIS A 118 -11.50 6.57 15.05
CA HIS A 118 -11.13 5.18 15.30
C HIS A 118 -9.60 5.03 15.29
N PRO A 119 -8.88 5.54 16.30
CA PRO A 119 -7.42 5.47 16.34
C PRO A 119 -6.86 4.04 16.29
N GLU A 120 -7.67 3.04 16.67
CA GLU A 120 -7.37 1.61 16.60
C GLU A 120 -7.17 1.07 15.17
N VAL A 121 -7.60 1.78 14.12
CA VAL A 121 -7.33 1.38 12.72
C VAL A 121 -5.87 1.49 12.35
N LEU A 122 -5.10 2.32 13.06
CA LEU A 122 -3.71 2.62 12.75
C LEU A 122 -2.81 1.39 12.99
N ALA A 123 -2.22 0.87 11.93
CA ALA A 123 -1.21 -0.17 12.00
C ALA A 123 -0.18 -0.02 10.87
N PRO A 124 1.14 -0.12 11.17
CA PRO A 124 2.18 0.03 10.15
C PRO A 124 2.24 -1.12 9.15
N THR A 125 1.65 -2.26 9.49
CA THR A 125 1.53 -3.42 8.62
C THR A 125 0.20 -3.38 7.87
N THR A 126 0.25 -3.30 6.54
CA THR A 126 -0.93 -3.22 5.65
C THR A 126 -2.00 -4.24 6.00
N ARG A 127 -1.64 -5.52 6.19
CA ARG A 127 -2.59 -6.59 6.53
C ARG A 127 -3.29 -6.39 7.88
N LEU A 128 -2.58 -5.87 8.88
CA LEU A 128 -3.18 -5.56 10.17
C LEU A 128 -4.13 -4.36 10.07
N ALA A 129 -3.75 -3.35 9.29
CA ALA A 129 -4.61 -2.20 9.04
C ALA A 129 -5.91 -2.61 8.34
N LEU A 130 -5.84 -3.45 7.29
CA LEU A 130 -7.02 -3.99 6.60
C LEU A 130 -7.94 -4.76 7.56
N GLY A 131 -7.37 -5.60 8.43
CA GLY A 131 -8.14 -6.30 9.45
C GLY A 131 -8.79 -5.37 10.48
N ASN A 132 -8.11 -4.29 10.90
CA ASN A 132 -8.69 -3.32 11.82
C ASN A 132 -9.79 -2.47 11.16
N LEU A 133 -9.63 -2.12 9.88
CA LEU A 133 -10.66 -1.44 9.09
C LEU A 133 -11.93 -2.29 8.96
N ALA A 134 -11.81 -3.61 8.84
CA ALA A 134 -12.95 -4.51 8.85
C ALA A 134 -13.70 -4.50 10.20
N LYS A 135 -12.96 -4.48 11.33
CA LYS A 135 -13.56 -4.47 12.68
C LYS A 135 -14.44 -3.25 12.95
N ILE A 136 -14.14 -2.11 12.32
CA ILE A 136 -14.94 -0.88 12.45
C ILE A 136 -15.99 -0.73 11.33
N GLY A 137 -16.11 -1.72 10.42
CA GLY A 137 -17.06 -1.69 9.32
C GLY A 137 -16.67 -0.80 8.13
N ALA A 138 -15.43 -0.29 8.07
CA ALA A 138 -14.95 0.50 6.92
C ALA A 138 -14.69 -0.37 5.68
N LEU A 139 -14.46 -1.67 5.90
CA LEU A 139 -14.42 -2.73 4.89
C LEU A 139 -15.34 -3.86 5.36
N THR A 140 -15.91 -4.64 4.44
CA THR A 140 -16.52 -5.92 4.82
C THR A 140 -15.43 -6.94 5.19
N ALA A 141 -15.81 -8.01 5.88
CA ALA A 141 -14.89 -9.09 6.21
C ALA A 141 -14.31 -9.73 4.92
N GLU A 142 -15.14 -9.91 3.90
CA GLU A 142 -14.80 -10.49 2.62
C GLU A 142 -13.83 -9.58 1.84
N GLU A 143 -14.09 -8.27 1.79
CA GLU A 143 -13.19 -7.30 1.16
C GLU A 143 -11.82 -7.32 1.83
N ALA A 144 -11.78 -7.24 3.17
CA ALA A 144 -10.51 -7.24 3.89
C ALA A 144 -9.73 -8.54 3.70
N GLN A 145 -10.42 -9.70 3.72
CA GLN A 145 -9.78 -11.00 3.45
C GLN A 145 -9.24 -11.08 2.01
N GLY A 146 -10.02 -10.63 1.02
CA GLY A 146 -9.59 -10.59 -0.38
C GLY A 146 -8.37 -9.70 -0.59
N LEU A 147 -8.36 -8.49 0.00
CA LEU A 147 -7.22 -7.58 -0.05
C LEU A 147 -5.98 -8.16 0.64
N ILE A 148 -6.15 -8.82 1.79
CA ILE A 148 -5.04 -9.48 2.51
C ILE A 148 -4.48 -10.65 1.68
N ALA A 149 -5.32 -11.45 1.04
CA ALA A 149 -4.89 -12.54 0.18
C ALA A 149 -4.12 -12.01 -1.03
N ALA A 150 -4.66 -10.99 -1.72
CA ALA A 150 -3.99 -10.34 -2.84
C ALA A 150 -2.63 -9.74 -2.44
N GLU A 151 -2.56 -9.04 -1.30
CA GLU A 151 -1.30 -8.48 -0.78
C GLU A 151 -0.21 -9.55 -0.58
N ARG A 152 -0.58 -10.70 -0.02
CA ARG A 152 0.34 -11.82 0.19
C ARG A 152 0.81 -12.39 -1.14
N LEU A 153 -0.11 -12.60 -2.09
CA LEU A 153 0.22 -13.11 -3.43
C LEU A 153 1.18 -12.17 -4.16
N TRP A 154 0.89 -10.87 -4.21
CA TRP A 154 1.74 -9.85 -4.84
C TRP A 154 3.13 -9.78 -4.22
N ARG A 155 3.22 -9.80 -2.89
CA ARG A 155 4.53 -9.83 -2.21
C ARG A 155 5.28 -11.13 -2.46
N GLY A 156 4.59 -12.27 -2.50
CA GLY A 156 5.18 -13.58 -2.79
C GLY A 156 5.79 -13.62 -4.19
N ILE A 157 4.99 -13.29 -5.20
CA ILE A 157 5.41 -13.26 -6.62
C ILE A 157 6.55 -12.25 -6.81
N SER A 158 6.39 -11.02 -6.33
CA SER A 158 7.44 -10.00 -6.47
C SER A 158 8.73 -10.39 -5.75
N GLY A 159 8.61 -11.01 -4.57
CA GLY A 159 9.74 -11.48 -3.79
C GLY A 159 10.53 -12.55 -4.52
N ILE A 160 9.86 -13.61 -5.00
CA ILE A 160 10.55 -14.72 -5.67
C ILE A 160 11.16 -14.30 -7.00
N LEU A 161 10.45 -13.51 -7.82
CA LEU A 161 10.98 -13.00 -9.09
C LEU A 161 12.24 -12.14 -8.88
N ARG A 162 12.26 -11.30 -7.84
CA ARG A 162 13.45 -10.49 -7.51
C ARG A 162 14.62 -11.33 -7.04
N LEU A 163 14.38 -12.43 -6.33
CA LEU A 163 15.41 -13.36 -5.88
C LEU A 163 15.98 -14.20 -7.04
N THR A 164 15.17 -14.53 -8.05
CA THR A 164 15.58 -15.41 -9.15
C THR A 164 16.07 -14.67 -10.39
N LEU A 165 15.45 -13.55 -10.75
CA LEU A 165 15.66 -12.86 -12.04
C LEU A 165 16.05 -11.39 -11.89
N GLY A 166 15.83 -10.77 -10.73
CA GLY A 166 15.99 -9.32 -10.59
C GLY A 166 14.95 -8.55 -11.42
N PRO A 167 15.31 -7.44 -12.10
CA PRO A 167 14.42 -6.77 -13.04
C PRO A 167 14.13 -7.66 -14.25
N TRP A 168 12.85 -7.99 -14.46
CA TRP A 168 12.40 -8.86 -15.55
C TRP A 168 11.14 -8.29 -16.20
N ARG A 169 11.12 -8.26 -17.55
CA ARG A 169 10.04 -7.62 -18.34
C ARG A 169 9.35 -8.56 -19.32
N GLU A 170 9.96 -9.69 -19.61
CA GLU A 170 9.44 -10.62 -20.61
C GLU A 170 8.28 -11.43 -20.06
N ASP A 171 7.32 -11.76 -20.93
CA ASP A 171 6.16 -12.54 -20.55
C ASP A 171 6.53 -13.98 -20.16
N LYS A 172 7.45 -14.58 -20.92
CA LYS A 172 7.94 -15.93 -20.67
C LYS A 172 8.95 -15.92 -19.52
N LEU A 173 8.67 -16.70 -18.47
CA LEU A 173 9.63 -16.94 -17.40
C LEU A 173 10.56 -18.11 -17.77
N PRO A 174 11.86 -18.05 -17.44
CA PRO A 174 12.71 -19.22 -17.45
C PRO A 174 12.16 -20.33 -16.54
N GLU A 175 12.31 -21.58 -16.94
CA GLU A 175 11.70 -22.74 -16.25
C GLU A 175 11.97 -22.78 -14.73
N PRO A 176 13.20 -22.53 -14.23
CA PRO A 176 13.45 -22.49 -12.79
C PRO A 176 12.67 -21.39 -12.06
N ALA A 177 12.51 -20.23 -12.70
CA ALA A 177 11.76 -19.09 -12.14
C ALA A 177 10.26 -19.35 -12.19
N ALA A 178 9.74 -19.90 -13.29
CA ALA A 178 8.34 -20.33 -13.41
C ALA A 178 7.97 -21.31 -12.31
N SER A 179 8.78 -22.36 -12.14
CA SER A 179 8.65 -23.35 -11.08
C SER A 179 8.68 -22.73 -9.67
N ALA A 180 9.56 -21.76 -9.42
CA ALA A 180 9.66 -21.08 -8.14
C ALA A 180 8.43 -20.21 -7.84
N VAL A 181 7.93 -19.48 -8.85
CA VAL A 181 6.71 -18.67 -8.76
C VAL A 181 5.50 -19.55 -8.42
N LEU A 182 5.31 -20.68 -9.11
CA LEU A 182 4.20 -21.60 -8.85
C LEU A 182 4.24 -22.16 -7.42
N ARG A 183 5.43 -22.57 -6.94
CA ARG A 183 5.59 -23.05 -5.56
C ARG A 183 5.24 -22.00 -4.51
N VAL A 184 5.63 -20.74 -4.72
CA VAL A 184 5.32 -19.65 -3.79
C VAL A 184 3.84 -19.27 -3.85
N ALA A 185 3.23 -19.32 -5.03
CA ALA A 185 1.82 -18.98 -5.22
C ALA A 185 0.87 -20.07 -4.71
N ALA A 186 1.25 -21.35 -4.77
CA ALA A 186 0.42 -22.49 -4.37
C ALA A 186 -0.33 -22.34 -3.02
N PRO A 187 0.33 -21.96 -1.91
CA PRO A 187 -0.36 -21.77 -0.62
C PRO A 187 -1.06 -20.40 -0.48
N LEU A 188 -0.95 -19.51 -1.46
CA LEU A 188 -1.48 -18.14 -1.44
C LEU A 188 -2.70 -17.97 -2.33
N CYS A 189 -2.90 -18.89 -3.27
CA CYS A 189 -4.02 -18.95 -4.19
C CYS A 189 -5.21 -19.71 -3.59
N ALA A 190 -6.41 -19.48 -4.12
CA ALA A 190 -7.62 -20.18 -3.67
C ALA A 190 -7.55 -21.68 -3.98
N SER A 191 -6.95 -22.02 -5.12
CA SER A 191 -6.54 -23.36 -5.49
C SER A 191 -5.09 -23.34 -5.97
N PRO A 192 -4.26 -24.36 -5.67
CA PRO A 192 -2.88 -24.39 -6.15
C PRO A 192 -2.84 -24.37 -7.69
N PRO A 193 -2.19 -23.36 -8.32
CA PRO A 193 -2.06 -23.33 -9.77
C PRO A 193 -1.10 -24.44 -10.22
N VAL A 194 -1.51 -25.19 -11.24
CA VAL A 194 -0.71 -26.27 -11.83
C VAL A 194 0.31 -25.75 -12.86
N ASP A 195 0.04 -24.58 -13.44
CA ASP A 195 0.84 -23.94 -14.49
C ASP A 195 0.73 -22.40 -14.44
N LEU A 196 1.55 -21.71 -15.23
CA LEU A 196 1.55 -20.24 -15.28
C LEU A 196 0.23 -19.66 -15.81
N PRO A 197 -0.43 -20.22 -16.84
CA PRO A 197 -1.76 -19.77 -17.25
C PRO A 197 -2.80 -19.82 -16.12
N GLY A 198 -2.86 -20.92 -15.35
CA GLY A 198 -3.76 -21.05 -14.21
C GLY A 198 -3.44 -20.06 -13.09
N LEU A 199 -2.17 -19.76 -12.85
CA LEU A 199 -1.77 -18.69 -11.93
C LEU A 199 -2.23 -17.32 -12.43
N ARG A 200 -2.04 -17.01 -13.73
CA ARG A 200 -2.46 -15.72 -14.31
C ARG A 200 -3.95 -15.48 -14.17
N ALA A 201 -4.78 -16.48 -14.43
CA ALA A 201 -6.24 -16.35 -14.23
C ALA A 201 -6.59 -15.98 -12.78
N GLN A 202 -5.91 -16.57 -11.80
CA GLN A 202 -6.11 -16.22 -10.39
C GLN A 202 -5.55 -14.83 -10.03
N MET A 203 -4.45 -14.41 -10.65
CA MET A 203 -3.92 -13.05 -10.52
C MET A 203 -4.92 -12.03 -11.08
N GLU A 204 -5.49 -12.27 -12.25
CA GLU A 204 -6.51 -11.41 -12.87
C GLU A 204 -7.75 -11.29 -11.99
N ALA A 205 -8.25 -12.40 -11.46
CA ALA A 205 -9.37 -12.40 -10.52
C ALA A 205 -9.06 -11.59 -9.24
N SER A 206 -7.86 -11.78 -8.68
CA SER A 206 -7.41 -11.03 -7.50
C SER A 206 -7.27 -9.54 -7.79
N ALA A 207 -6.73 -9.17 -8.96
CA ALA A 207 -6.58 -7.79 -9.39
C ALA A 207 -7.95 -7.12 -9.61
N ALA A 208 -8.90 -7.84 -10.22
CA ALA A 208 -10.27 -7.37 -10.39
C ALA A 208 -10.96 -7.09 -9.04
N LEU A 209 -10.79 -7.98 -8.05
CA LEU A 209 -11.29 -7.76 -6.70
C LEU A 209 -10.67 -6.50 -6.08
N VAL A 210 -9.34 -6.37 -6.10
CA VAL A 210 -8.65 -5.21 -5.54
C VAL A 210 -9.13 -3.93 -6.21
N ARG A 211 -9.27 -3.95 -7.54
CA ARG A 211 -9.74 -2.80 -8.30
C ARG A 211 -11.19 -2.44 -7.93
N GLY A 212 -12.07 -3.42 -7.84
CA GLY A 212 -13.46 -3.19 -7.42
C GLY A 212 -13.55 -2.56 -6.03
N VAL A 213 -12.77 -3.05 -5.06
CA VAL A 213 -12.74 -2.45 -3.71
C VAL A 213 -12.12 -1.06 -3.73
N PHE A 214 -11.07 -0.82 -4.52
CA PHE A 214 -10.50 0.51 -4.68
C PHE A 214 -11.56 1.50 -5.18
N GLU A 215 -12.29 1.14 -6.24
CA GLU A 215 -13.29 2.04 -6.83
C GLU A 215 -14.48 2.26 -5.91
N ALA A 216 -14.91 1.23 -5.18
CA ALA A 216 -16.00 1.34 -4.20
C ALA A 216 -15.65 2.21 -2.99
N ARG A 217 -14.39 2.19 -2.53
CA ARG A 217 -13.96 2.86 -1.29
C ARG A 217 -13.29 4.21 -1.51
N LEU A 218 -12.53 4.35 -2.60
CA LEU A 218 -11.73 5.54 -2.89
C LEU A 218 -12.24 6.32 -4.10
N GLY A 219 -13.05 5.70 -4.97
CA GLY A 219 -13.62 6.32 -6.17
C GLY A 219 -13.07 5.73 -7.47
N ARG A 220 -13.83 5.94 -8.56
CA ARG A 220 -13.56 5.35 -9.87
C ARG A 220 -12.26 5.88 -10.48
N LEU A 221 -11.50 4.98 -11.10
CA LEU A 221 -10.23 5.30 -11.77
C LEU A 221 -10.41 5.60 -13.27
N ASP A 222 -11.61 6.00 -13.67
CA ASP A 222 -11.92 6.37 -15.05
C ASP A 222 -11.06 7.59 -15.44
N GLN A 223 -10.18 7.41 -16.44
CA GLN A 223 -9.63 8.55 -17.13
C GLN A 223 -10.79 9.20 -17.87
N GLY A 224 -11.28 10.33 -17.35
CA GLY A 224 -12.21 11.16 -18.09
C GLY A 224 -11.58 11.53 -19.43
N ASN A 225 -11.89 10.77 -20.47
CA ASN A 225 -11.85 11.25 -21.84
C ASN A 225 -13.05 12.19 -21.95
N ARG A 226 -12.89 13.41 -21.41
CA ARG A 226 -13.73 14.53 -21.81
C ARG A 226 -13.13 15.04 -23.13
N THR A 227 -13.63 14.48 -24.23
CA THR A 227 -13.78 15.22 -25.49
C THR A 227 -14.47 16.55 -25.25
#